data_AF-A0A0R2XW08-F1
#
_entry.id   AF-A0A0R2XW08-F1
#
_cell.length_a   1.000
_cell.length_b   1.000
_cell.length_c   1.000
_cell.angle_alpha   90.00
_cell.angle_beta   90.00
_cell.angle_gamma   90.00
#
_symmetry.space_group_name_H-M   'P 1'
#
loop_
_entity.id
_entity.type
_entity.pdbx_description
1 polymer ?
#
loop_
_entity_poly.entity_id
_entity_poly.type
_entity_poly.pdbx_seq_one_letter_code
_entity_poly.pdbx_strand_id
1 'polypeptide(L)'
;MIYIPGNHDEVMRQYIGLHFGNIEVHRDYIHETFDGKRLLVLHGDELDLIVKNNRFLSKLGSRAYDLLLGLNHWVNKYRRYFNFSYWSLAKYLKHKVKNAVDYISSYEKALARVAKERNVEGVVCGHIHHAEIREIDGVLYCNDGDWVESCTSIVEHKDGRLELLHWASRFERSTLAEVEELVGFQAFSTVGQSPPKAPVPFDDTEEAA
;
A
#
# COMPACT_ATOMS: atom_id res chain seq x y z
N MET A 1 -9.92 -4.58 -25.51
CA MET A 1 -9.89 -4.15 -24.09
C MET A 1 -10.33 -5.32 -23.26
N ILE A 2 -9.55 -5.69 -22.24
CA ILE A 2 -9.95 -6.71 -21.27
C ILE A 2 -10.54 -5.99 -20.05
N TYR A 3 -11.72 -6.40 -19.62
CA TYR A 3 -12.39 -5.87 -18.43
C TYR A 3 -12.55 -6.98 -17.40
N ILE A 4 -12.06 -6.74 -16.19
CA ILE A 4 -12.12 -7.68 -15.08
C ILE A 4 -12.99 -7.06 -13.97
N PRO A 5 -14.18 -7.62 -13.69
CA PRO A 5 -15.13 -7.04 -12.75
C PRO A 5 -14.73 -7.29 -11.29
N GLY A 6 -14.73 -6.22 -10.50
CA GLY A 6 -14.48 -6.28 -9.07
C GLY A 6 -15.72 -6.54 -8.20
N ASN A 7 -15.56 -6.37 -6.89
CA ASN A 7 -16.64 -6.49 -5.91
C ASN A 7 -17.68 -5.36 -6.01
N HIS A 8 -17.28 -4.17 -6.48
CA HIS A 8 -18.20 -3.04 -6.69
C HIS A 8 -19.04 -3.20 -7.96
N ASP A 9 -18.54 -3.97 -8.93
CA ASP A 9 -19.19 -4.22 -10.22
C ASP A 9 -19.69 -5.67 -10.31
N GLU A 10 -20.17 -6.25 -9.20
CA GLU A 10 -20.54 -7.67 -9.11
C GLU A 10 -21.57 -8.07 -10.17
N VAL A 11 -22.48 -7.16 -10.53
CA VAL A 11 -23.47 -7.34 -11.60
C VAL A 11 -22.80 -7.68 -12.94
N MET A 12 -21.59 -7.18 -13.19
CA MET A 12 -20.86 -7.45 -14.44
C MET A 12 -20.30 -8.88 -14.50
N ARG A 13 -20.22 -9.60 -13.38
CA ARG A 13 -19.77 -11.00 -13.35
C ARG A 13 -20.70 -11.94 -14.11
N GLN A 14 -21.99 -11.61 -14.25
CA GLN A 14 -22.93 -12.40 -15.05
C GLN A 14 -22.59 -12.41 -16.55
N TYR A 15 -21.74 -11.48 -16.98
CA TYR A 15 -21.32 -11.32 -18.37
C TYR A 15 -19.91 -11.86 -18.65
N ILE A 16 -19.29 -12.56 -17.70
CA ILE A 16 -17.99 -13.21 -17.91
C ILE A 16 -18.07 -14.16 -19.11
N GLY A 17 -17.10 -14.06 -20.01
CA GLY A 17 -17.05 -14.81 -21.28
C GLY A 17 -17.84 -14.17 -22.42
N LEU A 18 -18.52 -13.04 -22.20
CA LEU A 18 -19.16 -12.28 -23.26
C LEU A 18 -18.22 -11.22 -23.85
N HIS A 19 -18.40 -11.01 -25.15
CA HIS A 19 -17.67 -10.02 -25.93
C HIS A 19 -18.66 -8.93 -26.35
N PHE A 20 -18.44 -7.71 -25.87
CA PHE A 20 -19.23 -6.53 -26.26
C PHE A 20 -18.39 -5.66 -27.18
N GLY A 21 -18.51 -5.90 -28.49
CA GLY A 21 -17.67 -5.24 -29.49
C GLY A 21 -16.19 -5.50 -29.23
N ASN A 22 -15.49 -4.49 -28.71
CA ASN A 22 -14.04 -4.50 -28.50
C ASN A 22 -13.65 -4.78 -27.03
N ILE A 23 -14.64 -5.06 -26.18
CA ILE A 23 -14.47 -5.31 -24.75
C ILE A 23 -14.78 -6.77 -24.46
N GLU A 24 -13.83 -7.46 -23.83
CA GLU A 24 -13.98 -8.82 -23.37
C GLU A 24 -14.06 -8.83 -21.85
N VAL A 25 -15.11 -9.43 -21.30
CA VAL A 25 -15.29 -9.53 -19.85
C VAL A 25 -14.72 -10.86 -19.38
N HIS A 26 -13.67 -10.79 -18.57
CA HIS A 26 -12.95 -11.95 -18.05
C HIS A 26 -12.98 -11.96 -16.52
N ARG A 27 -12.96 -13.15 -15.91
CA ARG A 27 -12.86 -13.28 -14.45
C ARG A 27 -11.46 -12.97 -13.95
N ASP A 28 -10.49 -13.56 -14.64
CA ASP A 28 -9.06 -13.33 -14.52
C ASP A 28 -8.48 -13.41 -15.94
N TYR A 29 -7.30 -12.85 -16.16
CA TYR A 29 -6.66 -12.85 -17.46
C TYR A 29 -5.16 -13.08 -17.33
N ILE A 30 -4.56 -13.84 -18.24
CA ILE A 30 -3.10 -13.99 -18.26
C ILE A 30 -2.54 -13.03 -19.30
N HIS A 31 -1.83 -12.02 -18.80
CA HIS A 31 -1.08 -11.09 -19.62
C HIS A 31 0.33 -11.62 -19.83
N GLU A 32 0.80 -11.63 -21.08
CA GLU A 32 2.19 -11.93 -21.40
C GLU A 32 2.91 -10.61 -21.67
N THR A 33 3.93 -10.32 -20.87
CA THR A 33 4.75 -9.13 -21.04
C THR A 33 5.65 -9.25 -22.26
N PHE A 34 6.20 -8.12 -22.70
CA PHE A 34 7.13 -8.04 -23.81
C PHE A 34 8.44 -8.80 -23.57
N ASP A 35 8.85 -8.95 -22.30
CA ASP A 35 9.98 -9.79 -21.90
C ASP A 35 9.61 -11.28 -21.70
N GLY A 36 8.37 -11.65 -22.02
CA GLY A 36 7.88 -13.04 -22.03
C GLY A 36 7.40 -13.56 -20.68
N LYS A 37 7.26 -12.71 -19.65
CA LYS A 37 6.73 -13.11 -18.35
C LYS A 37 5.22 -13.25 -18.42
N ARG A 38 4.70 -14.29 -17.77
CA ARG A 38 3.25 -14.46 -17.62
C ARG A 38 2.78 -13.85 -16.31
N LEU A 39 1.87 -12.90 -16.40
CA LEU A 39 1.27 -12.20 -15.27
C LEU A 39 -0.22 -12.52 -15.18
N LEU A 40 -0.67 -12.98 -14.02
CA LEU A 40 -2.09 -13.15 -13.75
C LEU A 40 -2.71 -11.81 -13.36
N VAL A 41 -3.62 -11.30 -14.15
CA VAL A 41 -4.40 -10.09 -13.87
C VAL A 41 -5.74 -10.50 -13.27
N LEU A 42 -6.07 -9.97 -12.09
CA LEU A 42 -7.32 -10.24 -11.38
C LEU A 42 -7.69 -9.06 -10.48
N HIS A 43 -8.97 -8.94 -10.09
CA HIS A 43 -9.36 -7.84 -9.17
C HIS A 43 -8.77 -8.00 -7.77
N GLY A 44 -8.96 -9.18 -7.16
CA GLY A 44 -8.33 -9.55 -5.87
C GLY A 44 -9.30 -9.83 -4.72
N ASP A 45 -10.55 -9.37 -4.81
CA ASP A 45 -11.58 -9.59 -3.79
C ASP A 45 -11.84 -11.07 -3.47
N GLU A 46 -11.65 -11.97 -4.42
CA GLU A 46 -11.81 -13.43 -4.21
C GLU A 46 -10.88 -13.96 -3.11
N LEU A 47 -9.71 -13.34 -2.95
CA LEU A 47 -8.72 -13.73 -1.96
C LEU A 47 -9.07 -13.24 -0.56
N ASP A 48 -10.01 -12.31 -0.41
CA ASP A 48 -10.51 -11.91 0.91
C ASP A 48 -11.14 -13.08 1.66
N LEU A 49 -11.84 -13.98 0.96
CA LEU A 49 -12.45 -15.15 1.58
C LEU A 49 -11.37 -16.11 2.09
N ILE A 50 -10.31 -16.29 1.31
CA ILE A 50 -9.16 -17.14 1.65
C ILE A 50 -8.42 -16.54 2.86
N VAL A 51 -8.15 -15.24 2.84
CA VAL A 51 -7.45 -14.53 3.92
C VAL A 51 -8.31 -14.44 5.17
N LYS A 52 -9.62 -14.18 5.07
CA LYS A 52 -10.53 -14.15 6.23
C LYS A 52 -10.59 -15.50 6.94
N ASN A 53 -10.62 -16.62 6.21
CA ASN A 53 -10.54 -17.96 6.81
C ASN A 53 -9.19 -18.20 7.49
N ASN A 54 -8.08 -17.83 6.86
CA ASN A 54 -6.76 -17.94 7.49
C ASN A 54 -6.64 -17.03 8.72
N ARG A 55 -7.25 -15.85 8.69
CA ARG A 55 -7.28 -14.91 9.80
C ARG A 55 -8.16 -15.39 10.96
N PHE A 56 -9.16 -16.24 10.76
CA PHE A 56 -9.85 -16.90 11.89
C PHE A 56 -8.86 -17.77 12.66
N LEU A 57 -8.03 -18.54 11.95
CA LEU A 57 -6.94 -19.33 12.53
C LEU A 57 -5.89 -18.44 13.21
N SER A 58 -5.46 -17.35 12.57
CA SER A 58 -4.51 -16.39 13.17
C SER A 58 -5.10 -15.61 14.36
N LYS A 59 -6.41 -15.31 14.35
CA LYS A 59 -7.13 -14.68 15.47
C LYS A 59 -7.32 -15.64 16.63
N LEU A 60 -7.48 -16.94 16.38
CA LEU A 60 -7.49 -17.95 17.44
C LEU A 60 -6.11 -17.99 18.13
N GLY A 61 -5.03 -18.02 17.35
CA GLY A 61 -3.66 -17.94 17.87
C GLY A 61 -3.37 -16.62 18.61
N SER A 62 -3.81 -15.49 18.07
CA SER A 62 -3.65 -14.18 18.72
C SER A 62 -4.51 -14.05 19.99
N ARG A 63 -5.71 -14.62 20.02
CA ARG A 63 -6.54 -14.69 21.23
C ARG A 63 -5.91 -15.58 22.29
N ALA A 64 -5.31 -16.70 21.91
CA ALA A 64 -4.54 -17.53 22.85
C ALA A 64 -3.33 -16.75 23.39
N TYR A 65 -2.63 -16.00 22.54
CA TYR A 65 -1.53 -15.13 22.96
C TYR A 65 -1.98 -13.98 23.88
N ASP A 66 -3.11 -13.33 23.58
CA ASP A 66 -3.71 -12.29 24.43
C ASP A 66 -4.29 -12.88 25.72
N LEU A 67 -4.76 -14.13 25.72
CA LEU A 67 -5.15 -14.86 26.92
C LEU A 67 -3.93 -15.16 27.79
N LEU A 68 -2.80 -15.55 27.17
CA LEU A 68 -1.51 -15.76 27.84
C LEU A 68 -0.94 -14.42 28.38
N LEU A 69 -1.09 -13.33 27.64
CA LEU A 69 -0.74 -11.97 28.08
C LEU A 69 -1.72 -11.41 29.10
N GLY A 70 -2.98 -11.85 29.08
CA GLY A 70 -4.01 -11.57 30.07
C GLY A 70 -3.78 -12.38 31.35
N LEU A 71 -3.29 -13.61 31.25
CA LEU A 71 -2.72 -14.35 32.37
C LEU A 71 -1.51 -13.59 32.94
N ASN A 72 -0.66 -13.04 32.07
CA ASN A 72 0.42 -12.15 32.47
C ASN A 72 -0.09 -10.82 33.06
N HIS A 73 -1.33 -10.41 32.77
CA HIS A 73 -2.01 -9.29 33.43
C HIS A 73 -2.48 -9.65 34.84
N TRP A 74 -2.86 -10.90 35.10
CA TRP A 74 -3.12 -11.40 36.46
C TRP A 74 -1.83 -11.54 37.26
N VAL A 75 -0.73 -11.95 36.63
CA VAL A 75 0.63 -11.85 37.20
C VAL A 75 1.01 -10.38 37.46
N ASN A 76 0.70 -9.46 36.54
CA ASN A 76 0.87 -8.03 36.73
C ASN A 76 -0.14 -7.40 37.71
N LYS A 77 -1.25 -8.06 38.03
CA LYS A 77 -2.22 -7.65 39.06
C LYS A 77 -1.66 -7.97 40.44
N TYR A 78 -1.00 -9.13 40.57
CA TYR A 78 -0.08 -9.42 41.68
C TYR A 78 1.07 -8.40 41.75
N ARG A 79 1.63 -7.99 40.60
CA ARG A 79 2.65 -6.92 40.52
C ARG A 79 2.10 -5.51 40.82
N ARG A 80 0.80 -5.27 40.62
CA ARG A 80 0.15 -3.98 40.93
C ARG A 80 -0.08 -3.78 42.43
N TYR A 81 -0.06 -4.87 43.19
CA TYR A 81 0.14 -4.82 44.64
C TYR A 81 1.49 -4.15 45.02
N PHE A 82 2.45 -4.08 44.09
CA PHE A 82 3.75 -3.39 44.18
C PHE A 82 3.84 -2.05 43.41
N ASN A 83 2.71 -1.43 43.02
CA ASN A 83 2.60 -0.01 42.63
C ASN A 83 3.38 0.50 41.39
N PHE A 84 2.99 0.09 40.16
CA PHE A 84 3.41 0.76 38.91
C PHE A 84 2.24 0.99 37.94
N SER A 85 2.29 2.10 37.18
CA SER A 85 1.30 2.57 36.19
C SER A 85 1.63 2.12 34.75
N TYR A 86 0.62 1.85 33.90
CA TYR A 86 0.44 2.48 32.57
C TYR A 86 -0.79 1.92 31.78
N TRP A 87 -1.40 2.77 30.93
CA TRP A 87 -2.70 2.62 30.24
C TRP A 87 -2.60 2.19 28.76
N SER A 88 -3.70 1.70 28.18
CA SER A 88 -3.76 0.71 27.08
C SER A 88 -4.03 1.24 25.66
N LEU A 89 -4.02 2.56 25.41
CA LEU A 89 -4.29 3.11 24.06
C LEU A 89 -3.17 2.78 23.05
N ALA A 90 -1.91 2.84 23.48
CA ALA A 90 -0.79 2.38 22.66
C ALA A 90 -0.92 0.90 22.30
N LYS A 91 -1.48 0.08 23.22
CA LYS A 91 -1.75 -1.34 22.97
C LYS A 91 -2.87 -1.50 21.94
N TYR A 92 -3.98 -0.76 22.05
CA TYR A 92 -5.07 -0.77 21.07
C TYR A 92 -4.62 -0.35 19.67
N LEU A 93 -3.89 0.75 19.56
CA LEU A 93 -3.36 1.25 18.29
C LEU A 93 -2.36 0.25 17.69
N LYS A 94 -1.46 -0.30 18.51
CA LYS A 94 -0.52 -1.36 18.11
C LYS A 94 -1.23 -2.61 17.61
N HIS A 95 -2.33 -3.01 18.24
CA HIS A 95 -3.13 -4.15 17.79
C HIS A 95 -3.82 -3.85 16.45
N LYS A 96 -4.37 -2.67 16.22
CA LYS A 96 -4.97 -2.32 14.92
C LYS A 96 -3.95 -2.32 13.79
N VAL A 97 -2.80 -1.68 14.00
CA VAL A 97 -1.70 -1.65 13.01
C VAL A 97 -1.22 -3.06 12.71
N LYS A 98 -0.94 -3.86 13.75
CA LYS A 98 -0.52 -5.26 13.58
C LYS A 98 -1.55 -6.07 12.79
N ASN A 99 -2.83 -5.91 13.09
CA ASN A 99 -3.91 -6.59 12.38
C ASN A 99 -4.01 -6.23 10.89
N ALA A 100 -3.69 -4.98 10.52
CA ALA A 100 -3.69 -4.53 9.13
C ALA A 100 -2.47 -5.09 8.38
N VAL A 101 -1.28 -4.99 8.99
CA VAL A 101 -0.04 -5.55 8.44
C VAL A 101 -0.14 -7.07 8.26
N ASP A 102 -0.67 -7.78 9.26
CA ASP A 102 -0.88 -9.22 9.19
C ASP A 102 -1.87 -9.60 8.07
N TYR A 103 -2.88 -8.77 7.80
CA TYR A 103 -3.83 -8.98 6.71
C TYR A 103 -3.17 -8.81 5.35
N ILE A 104 -2.45 -7.69 5.15
CA ILE A 104 -1.70 -7.40 3.91
C ILE A 104 -0.70 -8.53 3.61
N SER A 105 0.10 -8.93 4.60
CA SER A 105 1.06 -10.02 4.44
C SER A 105 0.39 -11.37 4.14
N SER A 106 -0.75 -11.67 4.76
CA SER A 106 -1.49 -12.91 4.50
C SER A 106 -2.11 -12.93 3.10
N TYR A 107 -2.55 -11.78 2.62
CA TYR A 107 -3.11 -11.59 1.29
C TYR A 107 -2.06 -11.77 0.20
N GLU A 108 -0.90 -11.15 0.37
CA GLU A 108 0.26 -11.32 -0.50
C GLU A 108 0.73 -12.77 -0.61
N LYS A 109 0.78 -13.49 0.51
CA LYS A 109 1.11 -14.93 0.50
C LYS A 109 0.06 -15.74 -0.25
N ALA A 110 -1.21 -15.40 -0.11
CA ALA A 110 -2.28 -16.07 -0.84
C ALA A 110 -2.14 -15.83 -2.36
N LEU A 111 -1.81 -14.62 -2.77
CA LEU A 111 -1.53 -14.26 -4.17
C LEU A 111 -0.31 -15.02 -4.71
N ALA A 112 0.80 -15.02 -3.99
CA ALA A 112 2.01 -15.73 -4.40
C ALA A 112 1.77 -17.24 -4.55
N ARG A 113 0.90 -17.82 -3.71
CA ARG A 113 0.47 -19.22 -3.86
C ARG A 113 -0.35 -19.43 -5.13
N VAL A 114 -1.34 -18.57 -5.41
CA VAL A 114 -2.15 -18.67 -6.63
C VAL A 114 -1.28 -18.55 -7.88
N ALA A 115 -0.29 -17.66 -7.88
CA ALA A 115 0.65 -17.50 -8.98
C ALA A 115 1.41 -18.80 -9.26
N LYS A 116 1.94 -19.42 -8.21
CA LYS A 116 2.66 -20.71 -8.29
C LYS A 116 1.74 -21.83 -8.78
N GLU A 117 0.52 -21.91 -8.26
CA GLU A 117 -0.47 -22.92 -8.69
C GLU A 117 -0.85 -22.77 -10.17
N ARG A 118 -0.88 -21.54 -10.69
CA ARG A 118 -1.18 -21.24 -12.10
C ARG A 118 0.05 -21.23 -13.02
N ASN A 119 1.24 -21.51 -12.48
CA ASN A 119 2.52 -21.47 -13.20
C ASN A 119 2.72 -20.13 -13.93
N VAL A 120 2.55 -19.03 -13.20
CA VAL A 120 2.82 -17.66 -13.67
C VAL A 120 3.87 -16.99 -12.80
N GLU A 121 4.62 -16.06 -13.38
CA GLU A 121 5.75 -15.38 -12.74
C GLU A 121 5.32 -14.16 -11.93
N GLY A 122 4.10 -13.66 -12.13
CA GLY A 122 3.58 -12.53 -11.38
C GLY A 122 2.05 -12.43 -11.32
N VAL A 123 1.58 -11.50 -10.48
CA VAL A 123 0.16 -11.17 -10.31
C VAL A 123 -0.01 -9.65 -10.30
N VAL A 124 -0.96 -9.18 -11.09
CA VAL A 124 -1.43 -7.79 -11.10
C VAL A 124 -2.83 -7.76 -10.51
N CYS A 125 -3.04 -6.97 -9.45
CA CYS A 125 -4.34 -6.83 -8.82
C CYS A 125 -4.60 -5.43 -8.27
N GLY A 126 -5.83 -5.20 -7.82
CA GLY A 126 -6.21 -4.00 -7.07
C GLY A 126 -6.64 -4.34 -5.65
N HIS A 127 -7.81 -3.83 -5.26
CA HIS A 127 -8.59 -4.18 -4.06
C HIS A 127 -8.03 -3.80 -2.68
N ILE A 128 -6.71 -3.83 -2.46
CA ILE A 128 -6.12 -3.43 -1.16
C ILE A 128 -5.68 -1.95 -1.12
N HIS A 129 -5.85 -1.20 -2.22
CA HIS A 129 -5.61 0.25 -2.31
C HIS A 129 -4.19 0.66 -1.88
N HIS A 130 -3.22 -0.25 -2.05
CA HIS A 130 -1.83 -0.01 -1.70
C HIS A 130 -0.96 -0.22 -2.94
N ALA A 131 -0.77 0.86 -3.70
CA ALA A 131 -0.05 0.85 -4.96
C ALA A 131 1.43 0.49 -4.74
N GLU A 132 1.87 -0.64 -5.26
CA GLU A 132 3.23 -1.16 -5.04
C GLU A 132 3.61 -2.18 -6.14
N ILE A 133 4.88 -2.19 -6.53
CA ILE A 133 5.47 -3.27 -7.33
C ILE A 133 6.62 -3.87 -6.51
N ARG A 134 6.54 -5.15 -6.18
CA ARG A 134 7.60 -5.86 -5.44
C ARG A 134 7.60 -7.35 -5.68
N GLU A 135 8.65 -8.02 -5.24
CA GLU A 135 8.75 -9.47 -5.28
C GLU A 135 8.32 -10.10 -3.94
N ILE A 136 7.47 -11.12 -4.00
CA ILE A 136 6.93 -11.83 -2.83
C ILE A 136 7.06 -13.33 -3.07
N ASP A 137 7.88 -13.99 -2.25
CA ASP A 137 8.14 -15.44 -2.35
C ASP A 137 8.55 -15.90 -3.77
N GLY A 138 9.29 -15.07 -4.51
CA GLY A 138 9.73 -15.35 -5.88
C GLY A 138 8.69 -15.03 -6.97
N VAL A 139 7.60 -14.35 -6.63
CA VAL A 139 6.52 -13.95 -7.54
C VAL A 139 6.48 -12.43 -7.61
N LEU A 140 6.38 -11.88 -8.81
CA LEU A 140 6.20 -10.44 -9.02
C LEU A 140 4.78 -10.05 -8.61
N TYR A 141 4.65 -9.23 -7.57
CA TYR A 141 3.41 -8.67 -7.09
C TYR A 141 3.28 -7.22 -7.55
N CYS A 142 2.15 -6.91 -8.16
CA CYS A 142 1.83 -5.61 -8.71
C CYS A 142 0.44 -5.18 -8.24
N ASN A 143 0.37 -4.07 -7.51
CA ASN A 143 -0.88 -3.42 -7.14
C ASN A 143 -0.97 -2.04 -7.80
N ASP A 144 -2.04 -1.81 -8.55
CA ASP A 144 -2.28 -0.55 -9.24
C ASP A 144 -2.87 0.54 -8.34
N GLY A 145 -3.28 0.20 -7.12
CA GLY A 145 -3.85 1.11 -6.14
C GLY A 145 -5.31 1.43 -6.44
N ASP A 146 -5.66 2.72 -6.36
CA ASP A 146 -6.99 3.22 -6.67
C ASP A 146 -6.89 4.60 -7.36
N TRP A 147 -8.04 5.11 -7.78
CA TRP A 147 -8.17 6.45 -8.39
C TRP A 147 -8.72 7.51 -7.40
N VAL A 148 -8.70 7.21 -6.10
CA VAL A 148 -9.30 8.04 -5.05
C VAL A 148 -8.23 8.58 -4.10
N GLU A 149 -7.40 7.70 -3.57
CA GLU A 149 -6.28 7.98 -2.66
C GLU A 149 -4.94 7.97 -3.40
N SER A 150 -4.63 6.91 -4.17
CA SER A 150 -3.29 6.76 -4.76
C SER A 150 -3.16 7.42 -6.13
N CYS A 151 -4.24 7.46 -6.92
CA CYS A 151 -4.27 7.98 -8.29
C CYS A 151 -3.14 7.40 -9.14
N THR A 152 -3.01 6.08 -9.11
CA THR A 152 -1.92 5.34 -9.74
C THR A 152 -2.39 4.45 -10.88
N SER A 153 -1.47 4.12 -11.77
CA SER A 153 -1.67 3.13 -12.83
C SER A 153 -0.38 2.38 -13.10
N ILE A 154 -0.46 1.08 -13.36
CA ILE A 154 0.69 0.31 -13.81
C ILE A 154 0.76 0.38 -15.34
N VAL A 155 1.95 0.68 -15.86
CA VAL A 155 2.23 0.64 -17.29
C VAL A 155 3.35 -0.33 -17.57
N GLU A 156 3.23 -0.99 -18.71
CA GLU A 156 4.31 -1.81 -19.26
C GLU A 156 5.00 -1.04 -20.39
N HIS A 157 6.33 -0.99 -20.32
CA HIS A 157 7.18 -0.44 -21.36
C HIS A 157 7.48 -1.49 -22.44
N LYS A 158 7.89 -1.03 -23.63
CA LYS A 158 8.26 -1.93 -24.75
C LYS A 158 9.51 -2.78 -24.48
N ASP A 159 10.20 -2.58 -23.38
CA ASP A 159 11.31 -3.42 -22.92
C ASP A 159 10.86 -4.47 -21.88
N GLY A 160 9.55 -4.56 -21.59
CA GLY A 160 8.97 -5.47 -20.60
C GLY A 160 9.01 -4.93 -19.16
N ARG A 161 9.57 -3.73 -18.94
CA ARG A 161 9.58 -3.13 -17.60
C ARG A 161 8.19 -2.68 -17.20
N LEU A 162 7.77 -3.04 -15.98
CA LEU A 162 6.59 -2.47 -15.34
C LEU A 162 6.96 -1.22 -14.54
N GLU A 163 6.14 -0.18 -14.64
CA GLU A 163 6.28 1.06 -13.88
C GLU A 163 4.95 1.44 -13.25
N LEU A 164 4.98 1.87 -11.98
CA LEU A 164 3.84 2.45 -11.29
C LEU A 164 3.86 3.97 -11.50
N LEU A 165 2.91 4.48 -12.30
CA LEU A 165 2.76 5.91 -12.54
C LEU A 165 1.84 6.54 -11.50
N HIS A 166 2.26 7.68 -10.94
CA HIS A 166 1.45 8.51 -10.06
C HIS A 166 0.86 9.69 -10.84
N TRP A 167 -0.43 9.62 -11.17
CA TRP A 167 -1.13 10.57 -12.04
C TRP A 167 -1.23 11.96 -11.41
N ALA A 168 -1.55 12.05 -10.11
CA ALA A 168 -1.66 13.33 -9.39
C ALA A 168 -0.35 14.15 -9.44
N SER A 169 0.79 13.48 -9.22
CA SER A 169 2.11 14.13 -9.26
C SER A 169 2.54 14.60 -10.66
N ARG A 170 1.89 14.08 -11.71
CA ARG A 170 2.19 14.42 -13.09
C ARG A 170 1.47 15.70 -13.52
N PHE A 171 0.25 15.94 -13.02
CA PHE A 171 -0.47 17.20 -13.22
C PHE A 171 0.23 18.37 -12.52
N GLU A 172 0.70 18.18 -11.30
CA GLU A 172 1.46 19.23 -10.60
C GLU A 172 2.75 19.57 -11.36
N ARG A 173 3.48 18.57 -11.85
CA ARG A 173 4.70 18.79 -12.64
C ARG A 173 4.43 19.40 -14.02
N SER A 174 3.36 19.00 -14.71
CA SER A 174 3.01 19.58 -16.01
C SER A 174 2.53 21.03 -15.86
N THR A 175 1.71 21.31 -14.84
CA THR A 175 1.26 22.68 -14.56
C THR A 175 2.42 23.56 -14.10
N LEU A 176 3.33 23.07 -13.26
CA LEU A 176 4.54 23.82 -12.88
C LEU A 176 5.46 24.07 -14.07
N ALA A 177 5.69 23.08 -14.94
CA ALA A 177 6.51 23.24 -16.13
C ALA A 177 5.88 24.21 -17.15
N GLU A 178 4.57 24.12 -17.39
CA GLU A 178 3.83 25.05 -18.25
C GLU A 178 3.84 26.47 -17.67
N VAL A 179 3.70 26.60 -16.34
CA VAL A 179 3.84 27.89 -15.65
C VAL A 179 5.26 28.40 -15.81
N GLU A 180 6.30 27.62 -15.50
CA GLU A 180 7.72 28.01 -15.66
C GLU A 180 8.06 28.46 -17.09
N GLU A 181 7.51 27.78 -18.09
CA GLU A 181 7.64 28.14 -19.51
C GLU A 181 6.88 29.44 -19.84
N LEU A 182 5.70 29.66 -19.24
CA LEU A 182 4.91 30.90 -19.38
C LEU A 182 5.51 32.10 -18.63
N VAL A 183 6.03 31.93 -17.41
CA VAL A 183 6.61 33.04 -16.64
C VAL A 183 8.04 33.37 -17.08
N GLY A 184 8.70 32.47 -17.80
CA GLY A 184 10.08 32.65 -18.24
C GLY A 184 11.04 32.71 -17.04
N PHE A 185 12.25 32.18 -17.22
CA PHE A 185 13.27 32.04 -16.17
C PHE A 185 13.91 33.38 -15.70
N GLN A 186 13.14 34.47 -15.61
CA GLN A 186 13.61 35.78 -15.14
C GLN A 186 12.88 36.33 -13.89
N ALA A 187 11.80 35.72 -13.41
CA ALA A 187 10.98 36.31 -12.35
C ALA A 187 11.14 35.71 -10.93
N PHE A 188 12.14 34.84 -10.67
CA PHE A 188 12.38 34.27 -9.32
C PHE A 188 13.78 34.53 -8.74
N SER A 189 14.57 35.44 -9.30
CA SER A 189 15.89 35.83 -8.74
C SER A 189 15.84 36.90 -7.64
N THR A 190 14.66 37.34 -7.19
CA THR A 190 14.53 38.48 -6.23
C THR A 190 13.71 38.21 -4.97
N VAL A 191 13.44 36.96 -4.60
CA VAL A 191 12.90 36.65 -3.26
C VAL A 191 13.66 35.46 -2.67
N GLY A 192 14.77 35.72 -1.98
CA GLY A 192 15.50 34.64 -1.30
C GLY A 192 16.90 34.93 -0.74
N GLN A 193 17.36 36.18 -0.66
CA GLN A 193 18.57 36.50 0.11
C GLN A 193 18.24 37.47 1.24
N SER A 194 17.74 36.93 2.35
CA SER A 194 17.96 37.56 3.65
C SER A 194 19.46 37.40 3.97
N PRO A 195 20.19 38.46 4.33
CA PRO A 195 21.60 38.34 4.67
C PRO A 195 21.77 37.47 5.93
N PRO A 196 22.92 36.78 6.10
CA PRO A 196 23.18 35.97 7.29
C PRO A 196 23.11 36.86 8.54
N LYS A 197 22.32 36.43 9.53
CA LYS A 197 22.29 37.06 10.86
C LYS A 197 23.71 37.07 11.43
N ALA A 198 24.19 38.26 11.81
CA ALA A 198 25.45 38.42 12.53
C ALA A 198 25.42 37.62 13.86
N PRO A 199 26.55 37.06 14.30
CA PRO A 199 26.63 36.37 15.58
C PRO A 199 26.38 37.35 16.74
N VAL A 200 25.58 36.92 17.71
CA VAL A 200 25.26 37.66 18.93
C VAL A 200 26.51 37.71 19.81
N PRO A 201 26.94 38.89 20.33
CA PRO A 201 28.05 38.96 21.27
C PRO A 201 27.69 38.29 22.59
N PHE A 202 28.60 37.46 23.10
CA PHE A 202 28.64 37.05 24.51
C PHE A 202 28.99 38.29 25.33
N ASP A 203 28.12 38.66 26.27
CA ASP A 203 28.40 39.69 27.27
C ASP A 203 28.63 39.00 28.61
N ASP A 204 29.90 38.91 29.00
CA ASP A 204 30.38 38.50 30.32
C ASP A 204 30.48 39.76 31.19
N THR A 205 29.49 40.05 32.05
CA THR A 205 29.70 40.92 33.23
C THR A 205 28.64 40.72 34.34
N GLU A 206 29.16 40.36 35.52
CA GLU A 206 28.75 40.70 36.92
C GLU A 206 27.31 40.36 37.38
N GLU A 207 27.08 39.43 38.31
CA GLU A 207 27.43 39.40 39.75
C GLU A 207 26.71 40.45 40.62
N ALA A 208 26.14 39.96 41.74
CA ALA A 208 25.68 40.67 42.94
C ALA A 208 24.25 41.28 42.98
N ALA A 209 23.28 40.49 43.47
CA ALA A 209 22.45 40.79 44.66
C ALA A 209 21.56 39.59 45.02
#